data_AF-A0AAV3P7Y5-F1
#
_entry.id   AF-A0AAV3P7Y5-F1
#
_cell.length_a   1.000
_cell.length_b   1.000
_cell.length_c   1.000
_cell.angle_alpha   90.00
_cell.angle_beta   90.00
_cell.angle_gamma   90.00
#
_symmetry.space_group_name_H-M   'P 1'
#
loop_
_entity.id
_entity.type
_entity.pdbx_description
1 polymer ?
#
loop_
_entity_poly.entity_id
_entity_poly.type
_entity_poly.pdbx_seq_one_letter_code
_entity_poly.pdbx_strand_id
1 'polypeptide(L)'
;MHIFFKTKLRFGDSINAQSEPPLEALISPPIPPSIPNETNQKGIYLESDPTKRQQIINYHPNDQDDNQSIVASLSNYTKKEKSNYLIRLKASFEFVKYLVRGRLAFRAYDKSENLVYKGHFREFVEALGRNCEKNGEAIKNTKGNHKMTSLMIQKDVANACAVETVKKIIDDIGDDIFCVQVDESGDTSDNEQMVVVLRFIDNRGFVVERLIGIVHVEETSAIILKGALETLLSGFGLCIAEIRGQGYDGLTI
;
A
#
# COMPACT_ATOMS: atom_id res chain seq x y z
N MET A 1 -3.36 -15.62 23.79
CA MET A 1 -2.83 -15.99 22.46
C MET A 1 -1.32 -15.80 22.54
N HIS A 2 -0.61 -16.86 22.94
CA HIS A 2 0.85 -16.88 23.05
C HIS A 2 1.43 -16.78 21.64
N ILE A 3 1.97 -15.62 21.27
CA ILE A 3 2.83 -15.52 20.09
C ILE A 3 4.24 -15.78 20.60
N PHE A 4 4.71 -16.99 20.36
CA PHE A 4 6.10 -17.37 20.54
C PHE A 4 6.95 -16.56 19.54
N PHE A 5 7.68 -15.54 20.03
CA PHE A 5 8.85 -14.98 19.34
C PHE A 5 10.02 -15.98 19.44
N LYS A 6 9.85 -17.17 18.85
CA LYS A 6 10.92 -18.14 18.75
C LYS A 6 10.91 -18.82 17.40
N THR A 7 10.91 -18.03 16.33
CA THR A 7 11.33 -18.52 15.03
C THR A 7 11.95 -17.38 14.25
N LYS A 8 13.28 -17.43 14.13
CA LYS A 8 14.06 -16.68 13.12
C LYS A 8 13.37 -16.91 11.78
N LEU A 9 12.79 -15.86 11.19
CA LEU A 9 12.22 -15.90 9.83
C LEU A 9 13.39 -16.13 8.86
N ARG A 10 13.69 -17.40 8.57
CA ARG A 10 14.60 -17.79 7.50
C ARG A 10 13.81 -17.83 6.20
N PHE A 11 14.04 -16.87 5.32
CA PHE A 11 13.65 -16.99 3.92
C PHE A 11 14.80 -17.63 3.14
N GLY A 12 14.50 -18.76 2.48
CA GLY A 12 15.27 -19.28 1.35
C GLY A 12 16.08 -20.54 1.63
N ASP A 13 15.65 -21.65 1.02
CA ASP A 13 16.54 -22.64 0.44
C ASP A 13 16.06 -22.97 -0.98
N SER A 14 16.84 -22.47 -1.93
CA SER A 14 17.18 -22.93 -3.28
C SER A 14 16.28 -23.95 -4.01
N ILE A 15 15.83 -23.56 -5.21
CA ILE A 15 15.69 -24.48 -6.35
C ILE A 15 16.43 -23.91 -7.58
N ASN A 16 17.45 -24.68 -7.96
CA ASN A 16 18.38 -24.60 -9.09
C ASN A 16 18.06 -23.66 -10.26
N ALA A 17 19.00 -22.75 -10.52
CA ALA A 17 19.18 -22.09 -11.80
C ALA A 17 19.73 -23.09 -12.83
N GLN A 18 18.96 -23.40 -13.86
CA GLN A 18 19.51 -23.87 -15.14
C GLN A 18 19.91 -22.64 -15.95
N SER A 19 21.16 -22.64 -16.42
CA SER A 19 21.79 -21.59 -17.22
C SER A 19 21.08 -21.42 -18.58
N GLU A 20 20.53 -20.24 -18.84
CA GLU A 20 20.11 -19.82 -20.19
C GLU A 20 21.31 -19.29 -21.00
N PRO A 21 21.38 -19.57 -22.32
CA PRO A 21 22.46 -19.10 -23.21
C PRO A 21 22.29 -17.61 -23.60
N PRO A 22 23.33 -16.95 -24.14
CA PRO A 22 23.37 -15.50 -24.31
C PRO A 22 22.39 -15.01 -25.40
N LEU A 23 21.72 -13.89 -25.14
CA LEU A 23 20.85 -13.21 -26.09
C LEU A 23 21.62 -12.76 -27.34
N GLU A 24 21.34 -13.40 -28.47
CA GLU A 24 21.59 -12.83 -29.80
C GLU A 24 20.71 -11.59 -30.01
N ALA A 25 21.26 -10.60 -30.72
CA ALA A 25 20.65 -9.31 -30.98
C ALA A 25 19.31 -9.44 -31.73
N LEU A 26 18.20 -9.22 -31.02
CA LEU A 26 16.88 -9.06 -31.62
C LEU A 26 16.80 -7.69 -32.31
N ILE A 27 16.90 -7.74 -33.63
CA ILE A 27 16.58 -6.67 -34.59
C ILE A 27 15.19 -6.13 -34.26
N SER A 28 15.09 -4.81 -34.04
CA SER A 28 13.83 -4.12 -33.75
C SER A 28 12.80 -4.33 -34.86
N PRO A 29 11.52 -4.60 -34.53
CA PRO A 29 10.47 -4.85 -35.53
C PRO A 29 10.18 -3.59 -36.37
N PRO A 30 9.73 -3.77 -37.63
CA PRO A 30 9.50 -2.66 -38.55
C PRO A 30 8.34 -1.77 -38.09
N ILE A 31 8.52 -0.47 -38.27
CA ILE A 31 7.56 0.59 -37.94
C ILE A 31 6.30 0.40 -38.82
N PRO A 32 5.09 0.30 -38.26
CA PRO A 32 3.86 0.18 -39.04
C PRO A 32 3.55 1.48 -39.80
N PRO A 33 2.89 1.40 -40.97
CA PRO A 33 2.64 2.56 -41.83
C PRO A 33 1.69 3.57 -41.16
N SER A 34 1.99 4.84 -41.38
CA SER A 34 1.25 6.00 -40.88
C SER A 34 -0.20 6.01 -41.35
N ILE A 35 -1.13 6.04 -40.39
CA ILE A 35 -2.55 6.28 -40.62
C ILE A 35 -2.73 7.75 -41.05
N PRO A 36 -3.45 8.09 -42.14
CA PRO A 36 -3.74 9.47 -42.48
C PRO A 36 -4.73 10.05 -41.47
N ASN A 37 -4.40 11.21 -40.90
CA ASN A 37 -5.28 11.90 -39.96
C ASN A 37 -6.55 12.41 -40.65
N GLU A 38 -7.71 11.92 -40.20
CA GLU A 38 -8.97 12.63 -40.35
C GLU A 38 -8.92 13.95 -39.58
N THR A 39 -9.40 14.99 -40.23
CA THR A 39 -9.32 16.39 -39.82
C THR A 39 -10.35 16.68 -38.73
N ASN A 40 -9.89 17.14 -37.57
CA ASN A 40 -10.73 17.89 -36.64
C ASN A 40 -10.06 19.23 -36.30
N GLN A 41 -10.85 20.30 -36.39
CA GLN A 41 -10.42 21.68 -36.51
C GLN A 41 -9.86 22.24 -35.18
N LYS A 42 -8.52 22.25 -35.06
CA LYS A 42 -7.63 23.29 -34.48
C LYS A 42 -6.27 22.66 -34.23
N GLY A 43 -5.41 22.71 -35.25
CA GLY A 43 -4.08 22.12 -35.22
C GLY A 43 -3.10 22.94 -34.39
N ILE A 44 -2.81 22.48 -33.18
CA ILE A 44 -1.60 22.87 -32.44
C ILE A 44 -0.93 21.57 -32.00
N TYR A 45 0.10 21.15 -32.74
CA TYR A 45 0.93 20.03 -32.31
C TYR A 45 1.87 20.52 -31.22
N LEU A 46 1.87 19.84 -30.06
CA LEU A 46 2.88 20.05 -29.03
C LEU A 46 4.24 19.61 -29.57
N GLU A 47 5.26 20.45 -29.39
CA GLU A 47 6.65 20.17 -29.80
C GLU A 47 7.12 18.84 -29.19
N SER A 48 7.57 17.92 -30.05
CA SER A 48 7.92 16.55 -29.69
C SER A 48 9.08 16.51 -28.69
N ASP A 49 10.06 17.40 -28.88
CA ASP A 49 11.26 17.55 -28.07
C ASP A 49 10.93 18.24 -26.72
N PRO A 50 11.08 17.54 -25.57
CA PRO A 50 10.75 18.08 -24.24
C PRO A 50 11.52 19.36 -23.90
N THR A 51 12.74 19.48 -24.43
CA THR A 51 13.65 20.60 -24.18
C THR A 51 13.24 21.88 -24.91
N LYS A 52 12.36 21.77 -25.91
CA LYS A 52 11.88 22.88 -26.74
C LYS A 52 10.45 23.30 -26.42
N ARG A 53 9.77 22.62 -25.49
CA ARG A 53 8.43 23.01 -25.03
C ARG A 53 8.53 24.24 -24.15
N GLN A 54 7.56 25.14 -24.28
CA GLN A 54 7.43 26.26 -23.36
C GLN A 54 7.01 25.76 -21.97
N GLN A 55 7.37 26.50 -20.92
CA GLN A 55 6.87 26.18 -19.58
C GLN A 55 5.35 26.28 -19.54
N ILE A 56 4.70 25.39 -18.78
CA ILE A 56 3.23 25.25 -18.72
C ILE A 56 2.55 26.59 -18.36
N ILE A 57 3.21 27.43 -17.56
CA ILE A 57 2.73 28.75 -17.16
C ILE A 57 2.66 29.79 -18.29
N ASN A 58 3.30 29.52 -19.43
CA ASN A 58 3.37 30.44 -20.57
C ASN A 58 2.29 30.17 -21.63
N TYR A 59 1.48 29.12 -21.47
CA TYR A 59 0.34 28.86 -22.34
C TYR A 59 -0.84 29.79 -21.98
N HIS A 60 -1.63 30.19 -22.98
CA HIS A 60 -2.72 31.15 -22.80
C HIS A 60 -3.83 30.55 -21.90
N PRO A 61 -4.45 31.30 -20.97
CA PRO A 61 -5.45 30.78 -20.04
C PRO A 61 -6.65 30.10 -20.72
N ASN A 62 -7.04 30.54 -21.93
CA ASN A 62 -8.10 29.87 -22.71
C ASN A 62 -7.69 28.53 -23.37
N ASP A 63 -6.41 28.14 -23.34
CA ASP A 63 -5.95 26.80 -23.73
C ASP A 63 -6.00 25.82 -22.54
N GLN A 64 -6.25 26.33 -21.31
CA GLN A 64 -6.66 25.52 -20.18
C GLN A 64 -8.17 25.33 -20.29
N ASP A 65 -8.60 24.22 -20.89
CA ASP A 65 -9.98 23.78 -20.79
C ASP A 65 -10.26 23.49 -19.31
N ASP A 66 -10.96 24.40 -18.63
CA ASP A 66 -11.33 24.26 -17.22
C ASP A 66 -12.04 22.91 -16.96
N ASN A 67 -12.72 22.34 -17.97
CA ASN A 67 -13.37 21.02 -17.89
C ASN A 67 -12.39 19.84 -17.82
N GLN A 68 -11.13 20.03 -18.21
CA GLN A 68 -10.06 19.01 -18.14
C GLN A 68 -9.24 19.09 -16.84
N SER A 69 -9.47 20.10 -16.00
CA SER A 69 -8.82 20.16 -14.70
C SER A 69 -9.20 18.94 -13.85
N ILE A 70 -8.28 18.48 -12.98
CA ILE A 70 -8.59 17.39 -12.02
C ILE A 70 -9.79 17.79 -11.17
N VAL A 71 -9.91 19.07 -10.82
CA VAL A 71 -11.01 19.63 -10.04
C VAL A 71 -12.34 19.55 -10.80
N ALA A 72 -12.38 19.93 -12.08
CA ALA A 72 -13.59 19.81 -12.90
C ALA A 72 -13.95 18.35 -13.20
N SER A 73 -12.96 17.49 -13.47
CA SER A 73 -13.14 16.04 -13.58
C SER A 73 -13.71 15.44 -12.28
N LEU A 74 -13.26 15.92 -11.12
CA LEU A 74 -13.77 15.52 -9.81
C LEU A 74 -15.20 16.04 -9.56
N SER A 75 -15.51 17.23 -10.08
CA SER A 75 -16.84 17.86 -10.04
C SER A 75 -17.85 17.16 -10.98
N ASN A 76 -17.35 16.57 -12.07
CA ASN A 76 -18.12 15.83 -13.07
C ASN A 76 -18.51 14.41 -12.62
N TYR A 77 -17.97 13.91 -11.49
CA TYR A 77 -18.42 12.64 -10.93
C TYR A 77 -19.88 12.74 -10.48
N THR A 78 -20.72 11.95 -11.14
CA THR A 78 -22.13 11.86 -10.83
C THR A 78 -22.33 11.33 -9.40
N LYS A 79 -23.43 11.73 -8.75
CA LYS A 79 -23.83 11.16 -7.44
C LYS A 79 -23.84 9.63 -7.46
N LYS A 80 -24.19 9.04 -8.61
CA LYS A 80 -24.20 7.58 -8.84
C LYS A 80 -22.79 6.98 -8.75
N GLU A 81 -21.79 7.60 -9.36
CA GLU A 81 -20.40 7.09 -9.34
C GLU A 81 -19.77 7.18 -7.95
N LYS A 82 -20.00 8.28 -7.22
CA LYS A 82 -19.56 8.43 -5.83
C LYS A 82 -20.20 7.36 -4.93
N SER A 83 -21.51 7.14 -5.08
CA SER A 83 -22.22 6.08 -4.38
C SER A 83 -21.66 4.69 -4.71
N ASN A 84 -21.42 4.41 -5.99
CA ASN A 84 -20.86 3.14 -6.43
C ASN A 84 -19.44 2.92 -5.89
N TYR A 85 -18.62 3.97 -5.83
CA TYR A 85 -17.29 3.90 -5.22
C TYR A 85 -17.37 3.57 -3.73
N LEU A 86 -18.28 4.23 -3.00
CA LEU A 86 -18.48 3.97 -1.57
C LEU A 86 -18.93 2.53 -1.31
N ILE A 87 -19.81 1.97 -2.16
CA ILE A 87 -20.22 0.56 -2.09
C ILE A 87 -19.02 -0.36 -2.22
N ARG A 88 -18.15 -0.12 -3.21
CA ARG A 88 -16.94 -0.92 -3.43
C ARG A 88 -15.96 -0.79 -2.26
N LEU A 89 -15.75 0.42 -1.75
CA LEU A 89 -14.86 0.66 -0.62
C LEU A 89 -15.35 -0.08 0.64
N LYS A 90 -16.65 -0.02 0.94
CA LYS A 90 -17.26 -0.76 2.05
C LYS A 90 -17.08 -2.26 1.89
N ALA A 91 -17.28 -2.79 0.68
CA ALA A 91 -17.05 -4.20 0.39
C ALA A 91 -15.58 -4.60 0.64
N SER A 92 -14.62 -3.78 0.23
CA SER A 92 -13.19 -4.01 0.49
C SER A 92 -12.89 -4.11 1.99
N PHE A 93 -13.46 -3.23 2.82
CA PHE A 93 -13.25 -3.27 4.27
C PHE A 93 -13.92 -4.47 4.95
N GLU A 94 -15.12 -4.86 4.50
CA GLU A 94 -15.73 -6.12 4.97
C GLU A 94 -14.86 -7.33 4.61
N PHE A 95 -14.17 -7.28 3.48
CA PHE A 95 -13.20 -8.32 3.14
C PHE A 95 -11.97 -8.32 4.01
N VAL A 96 -11.38 -7.15 4.27
CA VAL A 96 -10.24 -7.03 5.20
C VAL A 96 -10.63 -7.65 6.56
N LYS A 97 -11.82 -7.35 7.06
CA LYS A 97 -12.35 -7.91 8.30
C LYS A 97 -12.47 -9.44 8.26
N TYR A 98 -12.92 -9.99 7.13
CA TYR A 98 -12.94 -11.44 6.91
C TYR A 98 -11.53 -12.04 6.96
N LEU A 99 -10.57 -11.44 6.25
CA LEU A 99 -9.18 -11.90 6.21
C LEU A 99 -8.55 -11.89 7.61
N VAL A 100 -8.71 -10.80 8.36
CA VAL A 100 -8.17 -10.65 9.71
C VAL A 100 -8.76 -11.70 10.65
N ARG A 101 -10.07 -11.95 10.59
CA ARG A 101 -10.73 -13.00 11.40
C ARG A 101 -10.25 -14.41 11.02
N GLY A 102 -10.05 -14.65 9.73
CA GLY A 102 -9.55 -15.91 9.20
C GLY A 102 -8.04 -16.10 9.34
N ARG A 103 -7.29 -15.07 9.76
CA ARG A 103 -5.81 -15.04 9.72
C ARG A 103 -5.26 -15.34 8.32
N LEU A 104 -5.97 -14.89 7.29
CA LEU A 104 -5.61 -15.10 5.90
C LEU A 104 -4.72 -13.97 5.40
N ALA A 105 -3.82 -14.29 4.48
CA ALA A 105 -2.94 -13.31 3.87
C ALA A 105 -3.76 -12.31 3.04
N PHE A 106 -3.42 -11.02 3.19
CA PHE A 106 -4.02 -9.95 2.40
C PHE A 106 -3.51 -9.95 0.95
N ARG A 107 -2.22 -10.28 0.75
CA ARG A 107 -1.59 -10.33 -0.56
C ARG A 107 -1.85 -11.64 -1.29
N ALA A 108 -2.02 -11.51 -2.60
CA ALA A 108 -1.89 -12.59 -3.56
C ALA A 108 -0.51 -12.51 -4.25
N TYR A 109 0.09 -13.66 -4.55
CA TYR A 109 1.47 -13.77 -5.03
C TYR A 109 1.69 -13.25 -6.45
N ASP A 110 0.67 -13.24 -7.33
CA ASP A 110 0.90 -12.98 -8.76
C ASP A 110 -0.23 -12.18 -9.44
N LYS A 111 0.17 -11.29 -10.34
CA LYS A 111 -0.64 -10.35 -11.12
C LYS A 111 -1.21 -10.95 -12.40
N SER A 112 -0.76 -12.15 -12.79
CA SER A 112 -1.22 -12.87 -13.98
C SER A 112 -2.76 -12.97 -14.06
N GLU A 113 -3.33 -12.64 -15.21
CA GLU A 113 -4.78 -12.77 -15.48
C GLU A 113 -5.22 -14.23 -15.68
N ASN A 114 -4.25 -15.13 -15.93
CA ASN A 114 -4.50 -16.52 -16.37
C ASN A 114 -4.37 -17.58 -15.25
N LEU A 115 -4.25 -17.16 -13.99
CA LEU A 115 -4.18 -18.12 -12.87
C LEU A 115 -5.57 -18.64 -12.48
N VAL A 116 -5.62 -19.92 -12.13
CA VAL A 116 -6.80 -20.60 -11.55
C VAL A 116 -7.25 -19.94 -10.25
N TYR A 117 -6.30 -19.36 -9.51
CA TYR A 117 -6.56 -18.61 -8.28
C TYR A 117 -5.91 -17.23 -8.35
N LYS A 118 -6.75 -16.21 -8.25
CA LYS A 118 -6.37 -14.82 -8.48
C LYS A 118 -6.00 -14.06 -7.21
N GLY A 119 -6.01 -14.76 -6.08
CA GLY A 119 -5.83 -14.17 -4.76
C GLY A 119 -7.12 -13.86 -4.03
N HIS A 120 -7.06 -13.93 -2.70
CA HIS A 120 -8.20 -13.79 -1.80
C HIS A 120 -9.04 -12.55 -2.14
N PHE A 121 -8.40 -11.39 -2.31
CA PHE A 121 -9.07 -10.11 -2.57
C PHE A 121 -9.76 -10.07 -3.93
N ARG A 122 -9.08 -10.50 -4.99
CA ARG A 122 -9.63 -10.46 -6.36
C ARG A 122 -10.78 -11.46 -6.52
N GLU A 123 -10.62 -12.67 -5.98
CA GLU A 123 -11.69 -13.68 -5.95
C GLU A 123 -12.93 -13.20 -5.21
N PHE A 124 -12.75 -12.52 -4.07
CA PHE A 124 -13.86 -11.98 -3.30
C PHE A 124 -14.62 -10.88 -4.06
N VAL A 125 -13.91 -9.93 -4.67
CA VAL A 125 -14.55 -8.87 -5.47
C VAL A 125 -15.32 -9.46 -6.65
N GLU A 126 -14.75 -10.45 -7.35
CA GLU A 126 -15.41 -11.16 -8.45
C GLU A 126 -16.65 -11.95 -7.97
N ALA A 127 -16.56 -12.63 -6.82
CA ALA A 127 -17.69 -13.37 -6.23
C ALA A 127 -18.83 -12.42 -5.78
N LEU A 128 -18.50 -11.30 -5.14
CA LEU A 128 -19.47 -10.27 -4.76
C LEU A 128 -20.20 -9.69 -5.97
N GLY A 129 -19.45 -9.35 -7.02
CA GLY A 129 -20.05 -8.84 -8.26
C GLY A 129 -21.02 -9.83 -8.88
N ARG A 130 -20.70 -11.13 -8.84
CA ARG A 130 -21.58 -12.21 -9.34
C ARG A 130 -22.85 -12.37 -8.51
N ASN A 131 -22.73 -12.36 -7.18
CA ASN A 131 -23.76 -12.87 -6.29
C ASN A 131 -24.61 -11.79 -5.57
N CYS A 132 -24.25 -10.50 -5.68
CA CYS A 132 -25.00 -9.43 -5.01
C CYS A 132 -25.99 -8.74 -5.95
N GLU A 133 -27.30 -8.91 -5.75
CA GLU A 133 -28.32 -8.23 -6.59
C GLU A 133 -28.28 -6.71 -6.47
N LYS A 134 -28.09 -6.17 -5.25
CA LYS A 134 -28.15 -4.72 -4.99
C LYS A 134 -26.87 -3.98 -5.39
N ASN A 135 -25.71 -4.61 -5.18
CA ASN A 135 -24.40 -3.97 -5.35
C ASN A 135 -23.61 -4.55 -6.54
N GLY A 136 -24.10 -5.61 -7.18
CA GLY A 136 -23.41 -6.33 -8.23
C GLY A 136 -23.14 -5.46 -9.46
N GLU A 137 -24.06 -4.56 -9.82
CA GLU A 137 -23.85 -3.61 -10.94
C GLU A 137 -22.71 -2.63 -10.65
N ALA A 138 -22.65 -2.09 -9.42
CA ALA A 138 -21.59 -1.17 -8.99
C ALA A 138 -20.21 -1.84 -8.95
N ILE A 139 -20.15 -3.17 -8.73
CA ILE A 139 -18.92 -3.96 -8.66
C ILE A 139 -18.53 -4.52 -10.06
N LYS A 140 -19.49 -4.93 -10.88
CA LYS A 140 -19.25 -5.50 -12.23
C LYS A 140 -18.91 -4.44 -13.28
N ASN A 141 -19.61 -3.32 -13.31
CA ASN A 141 -19.52 -2.35 -14.41
C ASN A 141 -18.39 -1.31 -14.24
N THR A 142 -17.29 -1.68 -13.58
CA THR A 142 -16.19 -0.76 -13.30
C THR A 142 -15.00 -0.95 -14.23
N LYS A 143 -14.48 0.16 -14.76
CA LYS A 143 -13.27 0.20 -15.59
C LYS A 143 -12.03 0.52 -14.72
N GLY A 144 -10.91 -0.11 -15.04
CA GLY A 144 -9.58 0.22 -14.49
C GLY A 144 -9.51 0.28 -12.96
N ASN A 145 -8.95 1.39 -12.45
CA ASN A 145 -8.66 1.61 -11.03
C ASN A 145 -9.89 1.56 -10.11
N HIS A 146 -11.10 1.78 -10.64
CA HIS A 146 -12.31 1.77 -9.82
C HIS A 146 -12.69 0.38 -9.29
N LYS A 147 -12.06 -0.70 -9.79
CA LYS A 147 -12.29 -2.08 -9.33
C LYS A 147 -11.77 -2.36 -7.91
N MET A 148 -10.99 -1.44 -7.32
CA MET A 148 -10.31 -1.62 -6.02
C MET A 148 -9.27 -2.75 -6.00
N THR A 149 -9.02 -3.42 -7.12
CA THR A 149 -8.13 -4.57 -7.22
C THR A 149 -6.68 -4.20 -7.53
N SER A 150 -6.39 -2.93 -7.83
CA SER A 150 -5.02 -2.46 -8.08
C SER A 150 -4.15 -2.63 -6.82
N LEU A 151 -2.87 -2.96 -7.02
CA LEU A 151 -1.91 -3.11 -5.93
C LEU A 151 -1.78 -1.83 -5.09
N MET A 152 -1.85 -0.65 -5.72
CA MET A 152 -1.75 0.62 -4.99
C MET A 152 -2.95 0.84 -4.08
N ILE A 153 -4.17 0.57 -4.58
CA ILE A 153 -5.39 0.68 -3.77
C ILE A 153 -5.38 -0.33 -2.62
N GLN A 154 -4.92 -1.56 -2.86
CA GLN A 154 -4.77 -2.55 -1.80
C GLN A 154 -3.77 -2.09 -0.72
N LYS A 155 -2.65 -1.48 -1.11
CA LYS A 155 -1.69 -0.87 -0.18
C LYS A 155 -2.34 0.27 0.61
N ASP A 156 -3.11 1.15 -0.04
CA ASP A 156 -3.80 2.26 0.62
C ASP A 156 -4.83 1.77 1.63
N VAL A 157 -5.60 0.73 1.29
CA VAL A 157 -6.56 0.08 2.21
C VAL A 157 -5.83 -0.55 3.40
N ALA A 158 -4.73 -1.25 3.16
CA ALA A 158 -3.93 -1.85 4.23
C ALA A 158 -3.33 -0.76 5.14
N ASN A 159 -2.80 0.32 4.56
CA ASN A 159 -2.25 1.46 5.28
C ASN A 159 -3.32 2.16 6.12
N ALA A 160 -4.52 2.40 5.56
CA ALA A 160 -5.64 2.97 6.30
C ALA A 160 -6.03 2.10 7.51
N CYS A 161 -6.07 0.78 7.33
CA CYS A 161 -6.33 -0.14 8.44
C CYS A 161 -5.22 -0.08 9.49
N ALA A 162 -3.95 -0.02 9.08
CA ALA A 162 -2.82 0.08 10.00
C ALA A 162 -2.88 1.38 10.81
N VAL A 163 -3.09 2.53 10.15
CA VAL A 163 -3.22 3.84 10.80
C VAL A 163 -4.36 3.85 11.82
N GLU A 164 -5.55 3.39 11.45
CA GLU A 164 -6.70 3.36 12.38
C GLU A 164 -6.50 2.36 13.52
N THR A 165 -5.79 1.25 13.28
CA THR A 165 -5.43 0.29 14.33
C THR A 165 -4.48 0.92 15.34
N VAL A 166 -3.44 1.62 14.87
CA VAL A 166 -2.46 2.27 15.74
C VAL A 166 -3.09 3.42 16.52
N LYS A 167 -3.95 4.23 15.88
CA LYS A 167 -4.75 5.24 16.60
C LYS A 167 -5.55 4.62 17.74
N LYS A 168 -6.25 3.50 17.48
CA LYS A 168 -7.02 2.82 18.52
C LYS A 168 -6.14 2.31 19.67
N ILE A 169 -4.93 1.85 19.37
CA ILE A 169 -3.93 1.44 20.38
C ILE A 169 -3.50 2.64 21.22
N ILE A 170 -3.21 3.78 20.61
CA ILE A 170 -2.84 5.02 21.32
C ILE A 170 -3.99 5.50 22.19
N ASP A 171 -5.23 5.49 21.67
CA ASP A 171 -6.43 5.82 22.45
C ASP A 171 -6.62 4.87 23.65
N ASP A 172 -6.20 3.60 23.53
CA ASP A 172 -6.26 2.62 24.63
C ASP A 172 -5.17 2.88 25.69
N ILE A 173 -4.04 3.49 25.31
CA ILE A 173 -2.98 3.94 26.23
C ILE A 173 -3.40 5.24 26.93
N GLY A 174 -3.99 6.18 26.19
CA GLY A 174 -4.34 7.51 26.69
C GLY A 174 -3.09 8.28 27.14
N ASP A 175 -3.18 8.89 28.33
CA ASP A 175 -2.06 9.62 28.96
C ASP A 175 -1.21 8.72 29.88
N ASP A 176 -1.38 7.39 29.79
CA ASP A 176 -0.65 6.44 30.64
C ASP A 176 0.77 6.16 30.09
N ILE A 177 1.59 5.59 30.95
CA ILE A 177 2.96 5.19 30.66
C ILE A 177 3.00 3.87 29.89
N PHE A 178 4.05 3.69 29.08
CA PHE A 178 4.24 2.47 28.31
C PHE A 178 5.71 2.02 28.27
N CYS A 179 5.92 0.78 27.86
CA CYS A 179 7.24 0.24 27.53
C CYS A 179 7.31 -0.01 26.03
N VAL A 180 8.52 0.07 25.48
CA VAL A 180 8.80 -0.27 24.08
C VAL A 180 9.63 -1.55 24.00
N GLN A 181 9.28 -2.39 23.05
CA GLN A 181 10.08 -3.53 22.63
C GLN A 181 10.43 -3.35 21.16
N VAL A 182 11.71 -3.45 20.86
CA VAL A 182 12.28 -3.26 19.54
C VAL A 182 12.98 -4.55 19.14
N ASP A 183 12.60 -5.08 18.00
CA ASP A 183 13.23 -6.26 17.40
C ASP A 183 13.81 -5.91 16.05
N GLU A 184 14.98 -6.45 15.76
CA GLU A 184 15.71 -6.25 14.52
C GLU A 184 15.55 -7.47 13.61
N SER A 185 15.32 -7.22 12.33
CA SER A 185 15.38 -8.25 11.30
C SER A 185 16.04 -7.70 10.06
N GLY A 186 17.11 -8.35 9.60
CA GLY A 186 17.70 -8.14 8.27
C GLY A 186 17.35 -9.28 7.33
N ASP A 187 17.05 -8.97 6.07
CA ASP A 187 17.00 -9.97 5.00
C ASP A 187 18.35 -10.06 4.25
N THR A 188 18.53 -11.12 3.45
CA THR A 188 19.75 -11.34 2.66
C THR A 188 19.90 -10.37 1.47
N SER A 189 19.04 -9.37 1.36
CA SER A 189 19.06 -8.34 0.32
C SER A 189 19.41 -6.95 0.86
N ASP A 190 20.15 -6.91 1.98
CA ASP A 190 20.58 -5.70 2.68
C ASP A 190 19.42 -4.79 3.12
N ASN A 191 18.20 -5.33 3.25
CA ASN A 191 17.08 -4.57 3.79
C ASN A 191 16.92 -4.87 5.27
N GLU A 192 17.37 -3.92 6.09
CA GLU A 192 17.19 -4.00 7.53
C GLU A 192 15.86 -3.38 7.95
N GLN A 193 15.23 -4.00 8.95
CA GLN A 193 13.93 -3.62 9.45
C GLN A 193 13.91 -3.69 10.96
N MET A 194 13.16 -2.77 11.54
CA MET A 194 12.90 -2.66 12.96
C MET A 194 11.41 -2.85 13.22
N VAL A 195 11.07 -3.79 14.08
CA VAL A 195 9.70 -4.04 14.54
C VAL A 195 9.53 -3.38 15.90
N VAL A 196 8.50 -2.54 16.06
CA VAL A 196 8.24 -1.82 17.30
C VAL A 196 6.92 -2.24 17.91
N VAL A 197 6.99 -2.76 19.13
CA VAL A 197 5.85 -3.20 19.93
C VAL A 197 5.76 -2.35 21.19
N LEU A 198 4.57 -1.86 21.50
CA LEU A 198 4.27 -1.22 22.78
C LEU A 198 3.74 -2.25 23.76
N ARG A 199 4.20 -2.18 25.00
CA ARG A 199 3.67 -2.94 26.15
C ARG A 199 3.13 -1.97 27.19
N PHE A 200 1.86 -2.08 27.54
CA PHE A 200 1.18 -1.19 28.48
C PHE A 200 0.12 -1.94 29.28
N ILE A 201 -0.50 -1.28 30.26
CA ILE A 201 -1.60 -1.84 31.06
C ILE A 201 -2.91 -1.31 30.48
N ASP A 202 -3.84 -2.20 30.10
CA ASP A 202 -5.16 -1.76 29.65
C ASP A 202 -6.05 -1.27 30.80
N ASN A 203 -7.19 -0.68 30.46
CA ASN A 203 -8.18 -0.20 31.43
C ASN A 203 -8.77 -1.30 32.35
N ARG A 204 -8.46 -2.58 32.12
CA ARG A 204 -8.85 -3.71 32.97
C ARG A 204 -7.70 -4.20 33.85
N GLY A 205 -6.53 -3.57 33.78
CA GLY A 205 -5.35 -3.94 34.55
C GLY A 205 -4.54 -5.09 33.93
N PHE A 206 -4.77 -5.45 32.66
CA PHE A 206 -3.99 -6.50 31.99
C PHE A 206 -2.81 -5.92 31.23
N VAL A 207 -1.68 -6.64 31.25
CA VAL A 207 -0.55 -6.35 30.36
C VAL A 207 -0.98 -6.67 28.92
N VAL A 208 -0.86 -5.68 28.04
CA VAL A 208 -1.18 -5.77 26.62
C VAL A 208 0.05 -5.41 25.79
N GLU A 209 0.29 -6.19 24.75
CA GLU A 209 1.33 -5.94 23.74
C GLU A 209 0.69 -5.66 22.39
N ARG A 210 1.15 -4.59 21.72
CA ARG A 210 0.61 -4.13 20.45
C ARG A 210 1.72 -3.68 19.52
N LEU A 211 1.79 -4.30 18.34
CA LEU A 211 2.63 -3.85 17.23
C LEU A 211 2.14 -2.48 16.75
N ILE A 212 3.06 -1.51 16.67
CA ILE A 212 2.75 -0.16 16.15
C ILE A 212 3.44 0.16 14.82
N GLY A 213 4.48 -0.59 14.45
CA GLY A 213 5.15 -0.36 13.18
C GLY A 213 6.22 -1.38 12.84
N ILE A 214 6.47 -1.50 11.54
CA ILE A 214 7.67 -2.11 10.96
C ILE A 214 8.32 -0.98 10.17
N VAL A 215 9.54 -0.62 10.55
CA VAL A 215 10.29 0.50 10.00
C VAL A 215 11.47 -0.05 9.23
N HIS A 216 11.61 0.34 7.97
CA HIS A 216 12.82 0.04 7.22
C HIS A 216 13.93 0.99 7.68
N VAL A 217 15.11 0.44 7.95
CA VAL A 217 16.31 1.16 8.36
C VAL A 217 17.45 0.78 7.42
N GLU A 218 18.37 1.70 7.21
CA GLU A 218 19.55 1.46 6.34
C GLU A 218 20.56 0.54 7.03
N GLU A 219 20.68 0.66 8.35
CA GLU A 219 21.53 -0.15 9.22
C GLU A 219 20.93 -0.27 10.63
N THR A 220 21.40 -1.23 11.42
CA THR A 220 20.90 -1.53 12.77
C THR A 220 21.83 -1.06 13.87
N SER A 221 22.65 -0.07 13.56
CA SER A 221 23.38 0.65 14.59
C SER A 221 22.40 1.28 15.59
N ALA A 222 22.79 1.29 16.86
CA ALA A 222 21.92 1.79 17.94
C ALA A 222 21.45 3.24 17.70
N ILE A 223 22.27 4.05 17.02
CA ILE A 223 21.95 5.44 16.68
C ILE A 223 20.80 5.50 15.67
N ILE A 224 20.85 4.68 14.61
CA ILE A 224 19.83 4.66 13.57
C ILE A 224 18.52 4.09 14.11
N LEU A 225 18.57 2.98 14.86
CA LEU A 225 17.38 2.39 15.48
C LEU A 225 16.71 3.35 16.46
N LYS A 226 17.49 4.05 17.28
CA LYS A 226 16.97 5.10 18.16
C LYS A 226 16.27 6.20 17.35
N GLY A 227 16.93 6.76 16.34
CA GLY A 227 16.34 7.83 15.51
C GLY A 227 15.05 7.39 14.80
N ALA A 228 15.03 6.16 14.29
CA ALA A 228 13.86 5.55 13.67
C ALA A 228 12.71 5.37 14.67
N LEU A 229 13.01 4.94 15.91
CA LEU A 229 12.03 4.81 16.98
C LEU A 229 11.44 6.18 17.36
N GLU A 230 12.28 7.19 17.55
CA GLU A 230 11.84 8.55 17.90
C GLU A 230 10.94 9.15 16.79
N THR A 231 11.28 8.92 15.53
CA THR A 231 10.48 9.32 14.36
C THR A 231 9.14 8.60 14.34
N LEU A 232 9.12 7.29 14.59
CA LEU A 232 7.89 6.49 14.62
C LEU A 232 6.95 6.95 15.73
N LEU A 233 7.46 7.11 16.96
CA LEU A 233 6.67 7.52 18.12
C LEU A 233 6.09 8.93 17.94
N SER A 234 6.92 9.88 17.51
CA SER A 234 6.47 11.26 17.25
C SER A 234 5.42 11.35 16.14
N GLY A 235 5.53 10.52 15.10
CA GLY A 235 4.51 10.40 14.04
C GLY A 235 3.12 9.98 14.56
N PHE A 236 3.09 9.36 15.73
CA PHE A 236 1.88 8.92 16.42
C PHE A 236 1.50 9.78 17.63
N GLY A 237 2.27 10.85 17.92
CA GLY A 237 2.03 11.72 19.06
C GLY A 237 2.44 11.12 20.41
N LEU A 238 3.21 10.03 20.43
CA LEU A 238 3.73 9.42 21.65
C LEU A 238 5.03 10.10 22.10
N CYS A 239 5.16 10.36 23.40
CA CYS A 239 6.33 11.02 23.95
C CYS A 239 7.35 10.02 24.51
N ILE A 240 8.63 10.22 24.22
CA ILE A 240 9.72 9.42 24.79
C ILE A 240 9.75 9.51 26.33
N ALA A 241 9.31 10.64 26.90
CA ALA A 241 9.25 10.83 28.35
C ALA A 241 8.23 9.91 29.06
N GLU A 242 7.27 9.35 28.31
CA GLU A 242 6.26 8.42 28.81
C GLU A 242 6.77 6.96 28.84
N ILE A 243 7.94 6.71 28.23
CA ILE A 243 8.56 5.38 28.20
C ILE A 243 9.13 5.04 29.59
N ARG A 244 8.73 3.89 30.13
CA ARG A 244 9.21 3.37 31.43
C ARG A 244 10.09 2.14 31.36
N GLY A 245 10.17 1.54 30.17
CA GLY A 245 11.04 0.41 29.92
C GLY A 245 11.31 0.28 28.43
N GLN A 246 12.53 -0.14 28.10
CA GLN A 246 12.95 -0.42 26.74
C GLN A 246 13.57 -1.81 26.70
N GLY A 247 13.14 -2.64 25.76
CA GLY A 247 13.76 -3.93 25.46
C GLY A 247 14.17 -3.96 24.01
N TYR A 248 15.44 -4.24 23.75
CA TYR A 248 15.97 -4.39 22.40
C TYR A 248 16.55 -5.80 22.28
N ASP A 249 16.19 -6.54 21.22
CA ASP A 249 16.82 -7.81 20.88
C ASP A 249 17.86 -7.60 19.76
N GLY A 250 18.92 -8.40 19.74
CA GLY A 250 19.91 -8.40 18.66
C GLY A 250 20.94 -7.26 18.64
N LEU A 251 20.81 -6.23 19.47
CA LEU A 251 21.75 -5.09 19.46
C LEU A 251 23.19 -5.50 19.75
N THR A 252 24.07 -5.26 18.78
CA THR A 252 25.52 -5.19 19.02
C THR A 252 25.86 -3.75 19.38
N ILE A 253 26.20 -3.51 20.65
CA ILE A 253 26.60 -2.19 21.18
C ILE A 253 28.03 -1.87 20.76
#